data_AF-A0A5N5ISX6-F1
#
_entry.id   AF-A0A5N5ISX6-F1
#
_cell.length_a   1.000
_cell.length_b   1.000
_cell.length_c   1.000
_cell.angle_alpha   90.00
_cell.angle_beta   90.00
_cell.angle_gamma   90.00
#
_symmetry.space_group_name_H-M   'P 1'
#
loop_
_entity.id
_entity.type
_entity.pdbx_description
1 polymer ?
#
loop_
_entity_poly.entity_id
_entity_poly.type
_entity_poly.pdbx_seq_one_letter_code
_entity_poly.pdbx_strand_id
1 'polypeptide(L)'
;MGGEGSMMHAVNSVKENRKLLKKRKFKSVDDVFGKKNSTFLSFKKSSPKDILRVQKDMQLQKQRNLKIQVVSFLMTVLIILGIYLLLS
;
A
#
# COMPACT_ATOMS: atom_id res chain seq x y z
N MET A 1 37.12 -16.29 37.31
CA MET A 1 36.03 -15.38 37.73
C MET A 1 35.25 -14.98 36.48
N GLY A 2 34.02 -15.47 36.30
CA GLY A 2 33.25 -15.20 35.07
C GLY A 2 31.80 -15.71 35.06
N GLY A 3 31.40 -16.53 36.03
CA GLY A 3 30.05 -17.08 36.12
C GLY A 3 29.03 -16.15 36.77
N GLU A 4 29.42 -15.39 37.79
CA GLU A 4 28.49 -14.63 38.64
C GLU A 4 27.82 -13.46 37.89
N GLY A 5 28.58 -12.72 37.06
CA GLY A 5 28.03 -11.67 36.20
C GLY A 5 27.08 -12.21 35.14
N SER A 6 27.41 -13.36 34.52
CA SER A 6 26.57 -14.02 33.52
C SER A 6 25.25 -14.50 34.12
N MET A 7 25.28 -15.05 35.33
CA MET A 7 24.06 -15.43 36.05
C MET A 7 23.20 -14.22 36.42
N MET A 8 23.80 -13.10 36.84
CA MET A 8 23.07 -11.87 37.13
C MET A 8 22.40 -11.30 35.86
N HIS A 9 23.06 -11.32 34.72
CA HIS A 9 22.47 -10.90 33.43
C HIS A 9 21.32 -11.81 32.99
N ALA A 10 21.42 -13.12 33.21
CA ALA A 10 20.36 -14.06 32.90
C ALA A 10 19.08 -13.79 33.73
N VAL A 11 19.23 -13.54 35.04
CA VAL A 11 18.12 -13.20 35.93
C VAL A 11 17.43 -11.89 35.50
N ASN A 12 18.22 -10.87 35.16
CA ASN A 12 17.68 -9.60 34.68
C ASN A 12 16.95 -9.75 33.34
N SER A 13 17.49 -10.55 32.42
CA SER A 13 16.87 -10.85 31.13
C SER A 13 15.51 -11.54 31.29
N VAL A 14 15.41 -12.51 32.21
CA VAL A 14 14.14 -13.18 32.52
C VAL A 14 13.12 -12.20 33.13
N LYS A 15 13.57 -11.31 34.02
CA LYS A 15 12.71 -10.31 34.67
C LYS A 15 12.12 -9.33 33.65
N GLU A 16 12.95 -8.83 32.72
CA GLU A 16 12.50 -7.92 31.68
C GLU A 16 11.59 -8.62 30.65
N ASN A 17 11.91 -9.85 30.24
CA ASN A 17 11.02 -10.65 29.39
C ASN A 17 9.64 -10.88 30.02
N ARG A 18 9.58 -11.15 31.33
CA ARG A 18 8.29 -11.24 32.06
C ARG A 18 7.54 -9.91 32.08
N LYS A 19 8.22 -8.78 32.23
CA LYS A 19 7.57 -7.45 32.14
C LYS A 19 7.02 -7.19 30.74
N LEU A 20 7.73 -7.58 29.68
CA LEU A 20 7.28 -7.44 28.30
C LEU A 20 6.05 -8.31 28.00
N LEU A 21 6.03 -9.56 28.51
CA LEU A 21 4.86 -10.44 28.40
C LEU A 21 3.63 -9.84 29.09
N LYS A 22 3.80 -9.21 30.27
CA LYS A 22 2.70 -8.52 30.97
C LYS A 22 2.18 -7.28 30.24
N LYS A 23 3.00 -6.63 29.42
CA LYS A 23 2.62 -5.46 28.60
C LYS A 23 1.98 -5.88 27.27
N ARG A 24 2.02 -7.15 26.90
CA ARG A 24 1.41 -7.66 25.66
C ARG A 24 -0.11 -7.64 25.83
N LYS A 25 -0.78 -6.75 25.09
CA LYS A 25 -2.23 -6.86 24.88
C LYS A 25 -2.47 -8.14 24.06
N PHE A 26 -3.16 -9.12 24.62
CA PHE A 26 -3.58 -10.30 23.88
C PHE A 26 -4.54 -9.86 22.79
N LYS A 27 -4.02 -9.72 21.56
CA LYS A 27 -4.84 -9.47 20.38
C LYS A 27 -5.39 -10.82 19.92
N SER A 28 -6.71 -10.93 19.83
CA SER A 28 -7.34 -12.06 19.18
C SER A 28 -7.00 -12.05 17.67
N VAL A 29 -7.17 -13.20 17.01
CA VAL A 29 -7.02 -13.28 15.55
C VAL A 29 -7.96 -12.28 14.87
N ASP A 30 -9.15 -12.04 15.44
CA ASP A 30 -10.11 -11.06 14.94
C ASP A 30 -9.65 -9.60 15.13
N ASP A 31 -8.82 -9.30 16.13
CA ASP A 31 -8.22 -7.96 16.33
C ASP A 31 -7.10 -7.66 15.32
N VAL A 32 -6.47 -8.70 14.78
CA VAL A 32 -5.37 -8.58 13.81
C VAL A 32 -5.89 -8.64 12.38
N PHE A 33 -6.82 -9.54 12.10
CA PHE A 33 -7.30 -9.83 10.75
C PHE A 33 -8.71 -9.27 10.47
N GLY A 34 -9.37 -8.67 11.46
CA GLY A 34 -10.77 -8.28 11.36
C GLY A 34 -11.71 -9.47 11.50
N LYS A 35 -12.99 -9.21 11.79
CA LYS A 35 -14.00 -10.27 11.96
C LYS A 35 -14.12 -11.11 10.69
N LYS A 36 -13.92 -12.42 10.83
CA LYS A 36 -13.98 -13.43 9.74
C LYS A 36 -15.28 -13.43 8.91
N ASN A 37 -16.35 -12.81 9.41
CA ASN A 37 -17.71 -12.92 8.87
C ASN A 37 -18.37 -11.60 8.43
N SER A 38 -17.64 -10.47 8.34
CA SER A 38 -18.20 -9.27 7.73
C SER A 38 -17.97 -9.26 6.22
N THR A 39 -18.81 -9.97 5.47
CA THR A 39 -18.82 -9.95 3.99
C THR A 39 -19.25 -8.58 3.43
N PHE A 40 -19.75 -7.68 4.29
CA PHE A 40 -20.08 -6.32 3.94
C PHE A 40 -18.98 -5.37 4.39
N LEU A 41 -18.17 -4.94 3.42
CA LEU A 41 -17.28 -3.80 3.62
C LEU A 41 -18.18 -2.56 3.85
N SER A 42 -18.23 -2.07 5.09
CA SER A 42 -18.87 -0.81 5.43
C SER A 42 -18.05 0.34 4.84
N PHE A 43 -18.21 0.60 3.54
CA PHE A 43 -17.68 1.81 2.94
C PHE A 43 -18.36 3.01 3.59
N LYS A 44 -17.57 3.98 4.05
CA LYS A 44 -18.09 5.28 4.49
C LYS A 44 -18.90 5.86 3.32
N LYS A 45 -20.19 6.13 3.53
CA LYS A 45 -21.02 6.80 2.51
C LYS A 45 -20.31 8.10 2.12
N SER A 46 -19.88 8.19 0.87
CA SER A 46 -19.18 9.36 0.35
C SER A 46 -20.10 10.57 0.43
N SER A 47 -19.55 11.72 0.84
CA SER A 47 -20.31 12.96 0.80
C SER A 47 -20.56 13.33 -0.67
N PRO A 48 -21.70 13.94 -1.03
CA PRO A 48 -21.93 14.45 -2.40
C PRO A 48 -20.78 15.34 -2.90
N LYS A 49 -20.12 16.06 -1.99
CA LYS A 49 -18.94 16.89 -2.29
C LYS A 49 -17.72 16.07 -2.72
N ASP A 50 -17.53 14.89 -2.14
CA ASP A 50 -16.41 14.00 -2.47
C ASP A 50 -16.61 13.36 -3.84
N ILE A 51 -17.86 12.99 -4.15
CA ILE A 51 -18.23 12.44 -5.46
C ILE A 51 -17.95 13.46 -6.57
N LEU A 52 -18.33 14.73 -6.35
CA LEU A 52 -18.07 15.81 -7.31
C LEU A 52 -16.58 16.10 -7.49
N ARG A 53 -15.77 16.00 -6.43
CA ARG A 53 -14.31 16.14 -6.51
C ARG A 53 -13.72 15.02 -7.38
N VAL A 54 -14.07 13.76 -7.09
CA VAL A 54 -13.56 12.61 -7.85
C VAL A 54 -13.98 12.70 -9.32
N GLN A 55 -15.20 13.13 -9.63
CA GLN A 55 -15.64 13.34 -11.02
C GLN A 55 -14.82 14.39 -11.75
N LYS A 56 -14.50 15.52 -11.11
CA LYS A 56 -13.63 16.55 -11.71
C LYS A 56 -12.22 16.02 -11.97
N ASP A 57 -11.66 15.28 -11.01
CA ASP A 57 -10.32 14.70 -11.14
C ASP A 57 -10.28 13.67 -12.28
N MET A 58 -11.31 12.85 -12.43
CA MET A 58 -11.44 11.90 -13.55
C MET A 58 -11.51 12.61 -14.91
N GLN A 59 -12.27 13.71 -15.01
CA GLN A 59 -12.36 14.48 -16.26
C GLN A 59 -11.02 15.11 -16.66
N LEU A 60 -10.30 15.67 -15.69
CA LEU A 60 -8.96 16.23 -15.91
C LEU A 60 -7.96 15.18 -16.37
N GLN A 61 -7.97 14.00 -15.74
CA GLN A 61 -7.10 12.89 -16.14
C GLN A 61 -7.46 12.37 -17.53
N LYS A 62 -8.75 12.25 -17.87
CA LYS A 62 -9.20 11.82 -19.20
C LYS A 62 -8.63 12.71 -20.30
N GLN A 63 -8.68 14.04 -20.13
CA GLN A 63 -8.14 14.96 -21.14
C GLN A 63 -6.62 14.86 -21.29
N ARG A 64 -5.89 14.68 -20.18
CA ARG A 64 -4.42 14.47 -20.23
C ARG A 64 -4.07 13.17 -20.93
N ASN A 65 -4.78 12.09 -20.62
CA ASN A 65 -4.55 10.78 -21.22
C ASN A 65 -4.85 10.78 -22.72
N LEU A 66 -5.90 11.47 -23.17
CA LEU A 66 -6.19 11.61 -24.61
C LEU A 66 -5.05 12.31 -25.35
N LYS A 67 -4.49 13.39 -24.79
CA LYS A 67 -3.33 14.08 -25.39
C LYS A 67 -2.11 13.16 -25.49
N ILE A 68 -1.81 12.44 -24.41
CA ILE A 68 -0.70 11.49 -24.38
C ILE A 68 -0.91 10.36 -25.39
N GLN A 69 -2.12 9.81 -25.48
CA GLN A 69 -2.45 8.76 -26.45
C GLN A 69 -2.29 9.21 -27.90
N VAL A 70 -2.77 10.41 -28.24
CA VAL A 70 -2.64 10.96 -29.59
C VAL A 70 -1.16 11.17 -29.95
N VAL A 71 -0.37 11.75 -29.04
CA VAL A 71 1.07 11.95 -29.26
C VAL A 71 1.80 10.61 -29.39
N SER A 72 1.51 9.65 -28.52
CA SER A 72 2.12 8.32 -28.55
C SER A 72 1.80 7.58 -29.85
N PHE A 73 0.56 7.67 -30.33
CA PHE A 73 0.12 7.10 -31.60
C PHE A 73 0.86 7.73 -32.80
N LEU A 74 0.93 9.06 -32.85
CA LEU A 74 1.70 9.79 -33.87
C LEU A 74 3.17 9.36 -33.90
N MET A 75 3.80 9.26 -32.73
CA MET A 75 5.20 8.84 -32.63
C MET A 75 5.41 7.40 -33.11
N THR A 76 4.49 6.48 -32.79
CA THR A 76 4.59 5.09 -33.26
C THR A 76 4.45 5.00 -34.77
N VAL A 77 3.51 5.73 -35.36
CA VAL A 77 3.35 5.78 -36.83
C VAL A 77 4.62 6.32 -37.50
N LEU A 78 5.21 7.39 -36.97
CA LEU A 78 6.45 7.97 -37.52
C LEU A 78 7.62 6.99 -37.45
N ILE A 79 7.78 6.26 -36.34
CA ILE A 79 8.83 5.26 -36.20
C ILE A 79 8.65 4.14 -37.21
N ILE A 80 7.43 3.63 -37.38
CA ILE A 80 7.13 2.56 -38.35
C ILE A 80 7.42 3.03 -39.78
N LEU A 81 7.02 4.25 -40.14
CA LEU A 81 7.33 4.83 -41.45
C LEU A 81 8.84 5.01 -41.66
N GLY A 82 9.56 5.46 -40.64
CA GLY A 82 11.01 5.60 -40.71
C GLY A 82 11.72 4.27 -40.94
N ILE A 83 11.29 3.21 -40.26
CA ILE A 83 11.82 1.85 -40.46
C ILE A 83 11.48 1.34 -41.87
N TYR A 84 10.24 1.54 -42.33
CA TYR A 84 9.81 1.13 -43.66
C TYR A 84 10.66 1.79 -44.76
N LEU A 85 10.91 3.10 -44.67
CA LEU A 85 11.73 3.83 -45.63
C LEU A 85 13.22 3.46 -45.58
N LEU A 86 13.71 2.98 -44.44
CA LEU A 86 15.12 2.56 -44.30
C LEU A 86 15.34 1.14 -44.83
N LEU A 87 14.32 0.29 -44.77
CA LEU A 87 14.37 -1.11 -45.21
C LEU A 87 13.90 -1.31 -46.66
N SER A 88 13.14 -0.36 -47.21
CA SER A 88 12.70 -0.30 -48.61
C SER A 88 13.70 0.41 -49.50
#